data_AF-A0A1B4XJ80-F1
#
_entry.id   AF-A0A1B4XJ80-F1
#
_cell.length_a   1.000
_cell.length_b   1.000
_cell.length_c   1.000
_cell.angle_alpha   90.00
_cell.angle_beta   90.00
_cell.angle_gamma   90.00
#
_symmetry.space_group_name_H-M   'P 1'
#
loop_
_entity.id
_entity.type
_entity.pdbx_description
1 polymer ?
#
loop_
_entity_poly.entity_id
_entity_poly.type
_entity_poly.pdbx_seq_one_letter_code
_entity_poly.pdbx_strand_id
1 'polypeptide(L)'
;MDSLDRAIDLVARWKADRGKQRADVLARLEGVTKDCQAASKVWQDFLDKPGAPGGQWTIVSWVGPSRAKQLHEINLRAKASVKEVCRLAGPAAGRFAGLDEDVIEMAYRQLKPGESGIDAAKTAVANTQKYMDYLRGLIERVRSAKAPAAGKSPAKKAGKKTAAKPAKKKVAPKKK
;
A
#
# COMPACT_ATOMS: atom_id res chain seq x y z
N MET A 1 0.60 -5.19 -1.78
CA MET A 1 -0.09 -4.29 -0.81
C MET A 1 0.61 -4.17 0.56
N ASP A 2 1.32 -5.20 1.02
CA ASP A 2 1.96 -5.25 2.36
C ASP A 2 2.88 -4.09 2.75
N SER A 3 3.46 -3.37 1.79
CA SER A 3 4.36 -2.24 2.06
C SER A 3 3.59 -0.98 2.48
N LEU A 4 2.42 -0.72 1.87
CA LEU A 4 1.59 0.43 2.21
C LEU A 4 0.95 0.26 3.58
N ASP A 5 0.39 -0.92 3.89
CA ASP A 5 -0.12 -1.22 5.22
C ASP A 5 0.94 -1.04 6.31
N ARG A 6 2.14 -1.60 6.10
CA ARG A 6 3.27 -1.43 7.02
C ARG A 6 3.68 0.04 7.17
N ALA A 7 3.69 0.81 6.08
CA ALA A 7 3.97 2.24 6.13
C ALA A 7 2.95 2.98 6.99
N ILE A 8 1.66 2.69 6.82
CA ILE A 8 0.58 3.30 7.59
C ILE A 8 0.66 2.93 9.07
N ASP A 9 0.97 1.67 9.40
CA ASP A 9 1.16 1.24 10.77
C ASP A 9 2.34 1.96 11.45
N LEU A 10 3.40 2.27 10.71
CA LEU A 10 4.53 3.06 11.21
C LEU A 10 4.14 4.52 11.43
N VAL A 11 3.44 5.13 10.47
CA VAL A 11 2.95 6.53 10.55
C VAL A 11 1.97 6.71 11.72
N ALA A 12 1.11 5.72 11.96
CA ALA A 12 0.17 5.72 13.08
C ALA A 12 0.89 5.81 14.43
N ARG A 13 2.10 5.24 14.54
CA ARG A 13 2.92 5.23 15.77
C ARG A 13 3.81 6.47 15.93
N TRP A 14 3.80 7.39 14.96
CA TRP A 14 4.59 8.61 15.08
C TRP A 14 4.19 9.45 16.28
N LYS A 15 5.19 10.11 16.86
CA LYS A 15 5.02 11.11 17.91
C LYS A 15 4.34 12.36 17.36
N ALA A 16 3.78 13.18 18.26
CA ALA A 16 2.99 14.36 17.91
C ALA A 16 3.80 15.44 17.16
N ASP A 17 5.12 15.49 17.36
CA ASP A 17 6.06 16.38 16.68
C ASP A 17 6.14 16.14 15.16
N ARG A 18 5.68 14.98 14.66
CA ARG A 18 5.61 14.66 13.23
C ARG A 18 4.27 15.03 12.58
N GLY A 19 3.50 15.93 13.20
CA GLY A 19 2.17 16.34 12.73
C GLY A 19 2.13 16.79 11.26
N LYS A 20 3.10 17.61 10.81
CA LYS A 20 3.21 18.05 9.41
C LYS A 20 3.39 16.87 8.45
N GLN A 21 4.29 15.95 8.77
CA GLN A 21 4.56 14.78 7.93
C GLN A 21 3.38 13.81 7.90
N ARG A 22 2.62 13.72 9.00
CA ARG A 22 1.37 12.96 9.03
C ARG A 22 0.31 13.59 8.13
N ALA A 23 0.17 14.91 8.14
CA ALA A 23 -0.70 15.63 7.22
C ALA A 23 -0.28 15.40 5.75
N ASP A 24 1.02 15.39 5.45
CA ASP A 24 1.53 15.09 4.11
C ASP A 24 1.18 13.66 3.66
N VAL A 25 1.27 12.67 4.56
CA VAL A 25 0.85 11.29 4.27
C VAL A 25 -0.66 11.24 3.96
N LEU A 26 -1.49 11.89 4.77
CA LEU A 26 -2.94 11.94 4.56
C LEU A 26 -3.28 12.59 3.21
N ALA A 27 -2.71 13.75 2.91
CA ALA A 27 -2.94 14.45 1.64
C ALA A 27 -2.55 13.59 0.43
N ARG A 28 -1.49 12.79 0.54
CA ARG A 28 -1.07 11.86 -0.52
C ARG A 28 -2.03 10.69 -0.69
N LEU A 29 -2.50 10.08 0.38
CA LEU A 29 -3.52 9.01 0.31
C LEU A 29 -4.85 9.53 -0.28
N GLU A 30 -5.24 10.74 0.10
CA GLU A 30 -6.40 11.41 -0.49
C GLU A 30 -6.18 11.72 -1.98
N GLY A 31 -4.95 12.10 -2.36
CA GLY A 31 -4.54 12.25 -3.76
C GLY A 31 -4.69 10.96 -4.56
N VAL A 32 -4.23 9.82 -4.03
CA VAL A 32 -4.41 8.50 -4.66
C VAL A 32 -5.90 8.17 -4.81
N THR A 33 -6.72 8.50 -3.81
CA THR A 33 -8.17 8.31 -3.88
C THR A 33 -8.79 9.13 -5.02
N LYS A 34 -8.36 10.38 -5.22
CA LYS A 34 -8.81 11.22 -6.35
C LYS A 34 -8.36 10.66 -7.70
N ASP A 35 -7.13 10.16 -7.79
CA ASP A 35 -6.64 9.48 -8.99
C ASP A 35 -7.47 8.20 -9.29
N CYS A 36 -7.85 7.44 -8.27
CA CYS A 36 -8.77 6.29 -8.43
C CYS A 36 -10.15 6.73 -8.97
N GLN A 37 -10.71 7.81 -8.44
CA GLN A 37 -11.98 8.37 -8.95
C GLN A 37 -11.86 8.80 -10.41
N ALA A 38 -10.74 9.43 -10.79
CA ALA A 38 -10.47 9.80 -12.18
C ALA A 38 -10.37 8.56 -13.08
N ALA A 39 -9.70 7.49 -12.64
CA ALA A 39 -9.64 6.24 -13.39
C ALA A 39 -11.01 5.59 -13.54
N SER A 40 -11.81 5.53 -12.47
CA SER A 40 -13.20 5.05 -12.53
C SER A 40 -14.03 5.82 -13.55
N LYS A 41 -13.84 7.15 -13.64
CA LYS A 41 -14.52 7.97 -14.65
C LYS A 41 -14.10 7.58 -16.07
N VAL A 42 -12.81 7.36 -16.33
CA VAL A 42 -12.34 6.91 -17.66
C VAL A 42 -12.96 5.56 -18.04
N TRP A 43 -13.06 4.63 -17.10
CA TRP A 43 -13.70 3.34 -17.32
C TRP A 43 -15.22 3.48 -17.53
N GLN A 44 -15.89 4.33 -16.77
CA GLN A 44 -17.31 4.61 -16.95
C GLN A 44 -17.60 5.28 -18.29
N ASP A 45 -16.79 6.25 -18.70
CA ASP A 45 -16.90 6.92 -20.01
C ASP A 45 -16.69 5.94 -21.18
N PHE A 46 -15.96 4.85 -20.96
CA PHE A 46 -15.89 3.74 -21.92
C PHE A 46 -17.16 2.87 -21.88
N LEU A 47 -17.68 2.54 -20.69
CA LEU A 47 -18.90 1.74 -20.55
C LEU A 47 -20.15 2.44 -21.10
N ASP A 48 -20.22 3.78 -20.96
CA ASP A 48 -21.34 4.58 -21.46
C ASP A 48 -21.28 4.75 -22.99
N LYS A 49 -20.07 4.80 -23.54
CA LYS A 49 -19.82 4.95 -24.98
C LYS A 49 -18.72 3.98 -25.44
N PRO A 50 -19.04 2.68 -25.46
CA PRO A 50 -18.11 1.69 -25.96
C PRO A 50 -18.01 1.90 -27.47
N GLY A 51 -16.79 2.10 -27.96
CA GLY A 51 -16.55 2.23 -29.40
C GLY A 51 -16.82 0.93 -30.14
N ALA A 52 -16.23 0.78 -31.33
CA ALA A 52 -16.25 -0.50 -32.01
C ALA A 52 -15.61 -1.60 -31.12
N PRO A 53 -16.11 -2.85 -31.17
CA PRO A 53 -15.47 -3.97 -30.50
C PRO A 53 -13.99 -4.09 -30.88
N GLY A 54 -13.14 -4.27 -29.88
CA GLY A 54 -11.70 -4.46 -30.06
C GLY A 54 -11.33 -5.91 -30.37
N GLY A 55 -10.02 -6.17 -30.49
CA GLY A 55 -9.48 -7.51 -30.63
C GLY A 55 -9.61 -8.32 -29.33
N GLN A 56 -9.65 -9.65 -29.48
CA GLN A 56 -9.86 -10.60 -28.39
C GLN A 56 -8.73 -10.66 -27.32
N TRP A 57 -7.59 -10.01 -27.56
CA TRP A 57 -6.39 -10.23 -26.74
C TRP A 57 -6.11 -9.14 -25.71
N THR A 58 -6.44 -7.87 -25.99
CA THR A 58 -6.04 -6.75 -25.12
C THR A 58 -7.14 -5.71 -25.00
N ILE A 59 -7.36 -5.22 -23.78
CA ILE A 59 -8.40 -4.22 -23.50
C ILE A 59 -8.13 -2.91 -24.22
N VAL A 60 -6.87 -2.54 -24.42
CA VAL A 60 -6.47 -1.31 -25.13
C VAL A 60 -7.12 -1.21 -26.52
N SER A 61 -7.33 -2.34 -27.19
CA SER A 61 -8.00 -2.38 -28.50
C SER A 61 -9.49 -2.03 -28.43
N TRP A 62 -10.10 -2.13 -27.24
CA TRP A 62 -11.50 -1.77 -26.97
C TRP A 62 -11.63 -0.33 -26.46
N VAL A 63 -10.83 0.05 -25.45
CA VAL A 63 -10.95 1.37 -24.83
C VAL A 63 -10.37 2.50 -25.68
N GLY A 64 -9.48 2.15 -26.60
CA GLY A 64 -8.76 3.07 -27.47
C GLY A 64 -7.53 3.72 -26.80
N PRO A 65 -6.61 4.24 -27.62
CA PRO A 65 -5.31 4.73 -27.15
C PRO A 65 -5.41 5.95 -26.24
N SER A 66 -6.39 6.83 -26.46
CA SER A 66 -6.57 8.05 -25.66
C SER A 66 -6.91 7.72 -24.19
N ARG A 67 -7.92 6.86 -23.97
CA ARG A 67 -8.30 6.41 -22.63
C ARG A 67 -7.20 5.58 -21.97
N ALA A 68 -6.54 4.70 -22.74
CA ALA A 68 -5.41 3.92 -22.24
C ALA A 68 -4.25 4.80 -21.75
N LYS A 69 -3.92 5.86 -22.50
CA LYS A 69 -2.93 6.85 -22.10
C LYS A 69 -3.34 7.58 -20.81
N GLN A 70 -4.60 8.02 -20.72
CA GLN A 70 -5.10 8.67 -19.50
C GLN A 70 -4.98 7.76 -18.28
N LEU A 71 -5.39 6.49 -18.38
CA LEU A 71 -5.23 5.50 -17.31
C LEU A 71 -3.76 5.32 -16.90
N HIS A 72 -2.85 5.29 -17.88
CA HIS A 72 -1.41 5.21 -17.61
C HIS A 72 -0.89 6.41 -16.82
N GLU A 73 -1.22 7.62 -17.25
CA GLU A 73 -0.80 8.85 -16.57
C GLU A 73 -1.36 8.95 -15.14
N ILE A 74 -2.61 8.54 -14.94
CA ILE A 74 -3.23 8.45 -13.61
C ILE A 74 -2.45 7.44 -12.75
N ASN A 75 -2.16 6.24 -13.27
CA ASN A 75 -1.41 5.22 -12.55
C ASN A 75 -0.01 5.71 -12.13
N LEU A 76 0.71 6.41 -13.01
CA LEU A 76 2.03 6.96 -12.69
C LEU A 76 1.97 7.96 -11.53
N ARG A 77 0.98 8.86 -11.51
CA ARG A 77 0.78 9.80 -10.39
C ARG A 77 0.41 9.08 -9.08
N ALA A 78 -0.48 8.09 -9.16
CA ALA A 78 -0.88 7.28 -8.02
C ALA A 78 0.32 6.51 -7.43
N LYS A 79 1.12 5.86 -8.28
CA LYS A 79 2.35 5.15 -7.88
C LYS A 79 3.36 6.09 -7.24
N ALA A 80 3.56 7.29 -7.78
CA ALA A 80 4.45 8.28 -7.18
C ALA A 80 3.99 8.69 -5.77
N SER A 81 2.68 8.88 -5.57
CA SER A 81 2.11 9.22 -4.26
C SER A 81 2.26 8.08 -3.25
N VAL A 82 1.95 6.84 -3.63
CA VAL A 82 2.16 5.65 -2.78
C VAL A 82 3.63 5.47 -2.44
N LYS A 83 4.51 5.66 -3.42
CA LYS A 83 5.96 5.60 -3.23
C LYS A 83 6.41 6.61 -2.17
N GLU A 84 5.87 7.81 -2.23
CA GLU A 84 6.26 8.86 -1.30
C GLU A 84 5.71 8.64 0.11
N VAL A 85 4.48 8.12 0.26
CA VAL A 85 3.93 7.72 1.57
C VAL A 85 4.84 6.72 2.28
N CYS A 86 5.22 5.65 1.58
CA CYS A 86 6.09 4.64 2.16
C CYS A 86 7.51 5.19 2.42
N ARG A 87 7.97 6.21 1.66
CA ARG A 87 9.30 6.83 1.84
C ARG A 87 9.31 7.65 3.11
N LEU A 88 8.24 8.41 3.34
CA LEU A 88 8.01 9.18 4.56
C LEU A 88 7.95 8.27 5.79
N ALA A 89 7.29 7.11 5.69
CA ALA A 89 7.22 6.09 6.74
C ALA A 89 8.60 5.54 7.17
N GLY A 90 9.56 5.54 6.24
CA GLY A 90 10.95 5.15 6.47
C GLY A 90 11.25 3.70 6.06
N PRO A 91 12.51 3.27 6.20
CA PRO A 91 13.00 2.00 5.63
C PRO A 91 12.32 0.74 6.19
N ALA A 92 11.72 0.83 7.38
CA ALA A 92 10.97 -0.27 7.99
C ALA A 92 9.67 -0.62 7.25
N ALA A 93 9.18 0.26 6.35
CA ALA A 93 8.08 -0.04 5.44
C ALA A 93 8.45 -1.08 4.35
N GLY A 94 9.75 -1.38 4.18
CA GLY A 94 10.27 -2.37 3.24
C GLY A 94 11.03 -1.76 2.06
N ARG A 95 11.71 -2.60 1.28
CA ARG A 95 12.36 -2.18 0.02
C ARG A 95 11.30 -1.87 -1.03
N PHE A 96 11.45 -0.71 -1.64
CA PHE A 96 10.57 -0.17 -2.69
C PHE A 96 10.67 -0.83 -4.06
N ALA A 97 11.44 -1.92 -4.16
CA ALA A 97 11.82 -2.51 -5.43
C ALA A 97 10.66 -3.17 -6.22
N GLY A 98 9.42 -3.11 -5.73
CA GLY A 98 8.28 -3.77 -6.37
C GLY A 98 6.95 -3.10 -6.06
N LEU A 99 6.77 -1.84 -6.46
CA LEU A 99 5.44 -1.42 -6.95
C LEU A 99 5.31 -1.87 -8.42
N ASP A 100 5.60 -3.15 -8.68
CA ASP A 100 5.39 -3.77 -9.99
C ASP A 100 3.88 -3.89 -10.24
N GLU A 101 3.10 -4.01 -9.18
CA GLU A 101 1.64 -3.89 -9.26
C GLU A 101 1.23 -2.44 -9.54
N ASP A 102 0.38 -2.30 -10.54
CA ASP A 102 -0.27 -1.04 -10.85
C ASP A 102 -1.31 -0.70 -9.79
N VAL A 103 -1.33 0.57 -9.40
CA VAL A 103 -2.29 1.09 -8.41
C VAL A 103 -3.66 1.27 -9.07
N ILE A 104 -3.66 1.55 -10.37
CA ILE A 104 -4.83 1.67 -11.21
C ILE A 104 -4.82 0.52 -12.21
N GLU A 105 -5.97 -0.12 -12.39
CA GLU A 105 -6.13 -1.14 -13.42
C GLU A 105 -5.82 -0.59 -14.81
N MET A 106 -4.80 -1.17 -15.45
CA MET A 106 -4.25 -0.69 -16.72
C MET A 106 -4.98 -1.31 -17.91
N ALA A 107 -5.19 -0.51 -18.96
CA ALA A 107 -5.77 -0.97 -20.21
C ALA A 107 -4.90 -1.96 -21.02
N TYR A 108 -3.63 -2.14 -20.63
CA TYR A 108 -2.69 -3.02 -21.34
C TYR A 108 -2.73 -4.47 -20.84
N ARG A 109 -3.53 -4.81 -19.81
CA ARG A 109 -3.69 -6.21 -19.42
C ARG A 109 -4.36 -7.02 -20.53
N GLN A 110 -4.00 -8.29 -20.62
CA GLN A 110 -4.68 -9.21 -21.52
C GLN A 110 -6.10 -9.49 -21.02
N LEU A 111 -7.00 -9.71 -21.98
CA LEU A 111 -8.33 -10.24 -21.69
C LEU A 111 -8.20 -11.71 -21.29
N LYS A 112 -8.98 -12.13 -20.30
CA LYS A 112 -9.12 -13.56 -19.99
C LYS A 112 -9.84 -14.27 -21.14
N PRO A 113 -9.64 -15.59 -21.33
CA PRO A 113 -10.41 -16.34 -22.31
C PRO A 113 -11.92 -16.12 -22.13
N GLY A 114 -12.59 -15.63 -23.16
CA GLY A 114 -14.02 -15.33 -23.15
C GLY A 114 -14.44 -14.00 -22.48
N GLU A 115 -13.49 -13.22 -21.95
CA GLU A 115 -13.77 -11.89 -21.37
C GLU A 115 -13.86 -10.84 -22.47
N SER A 116 -14.93 -10.04 -22.48
CA SER A 116 -15.03 -8.88 -23.37
C SER A 116 -14.35 -7.64 -22.76
N GLY A 117 -14.07 -6.63 -23.58
CA GLY A 117 -13.60 -5.33 -23.07
C GLY A 117 -14.57 -4.69 -22.07
N ILE A 118 -15.88 -4.95 -22.21
CA ILE A 118 -16.92 -4.46 -21.29
C ILE A 118 -16.82 -5.15 -19.93
N ASP A 119 -16.68 -6.48 -19.91
CA ASP A 119 -16.53 -7.26 -18.66
C ASP A 119 -15.26 -6.85 -17.92
N ALA A 120 -14.19 -6.64 -18.68
CA ALA A 120 -12.93 -6.16 -18.16
C ALA A 120 -13.05 -4.77 -17.53
N ALA A 121 -13.76 -3.84 -18.18
CA ALA A 121 -13.99 -2.50 -17.67
C ALA A 121 -14.88 -2.50 -16.42
N LYS A 122 -15.95 -3.31 -16.38
CA LYS A 122 -16.78 -3.48 -15.17
C LYS A 122 -15.95 -4.01 -14.01
N THR A 123 -15.08 -4.98 -14.26
CA THR A 123 -14.14 -5.51 -13.27
C THR A 123 -13.18 -4.43 -12.79
N ALA A 124 -12.64 -3.61 -13.70
CA ALA A 124 -11.74 -2.52 -13.35
C ALA A 124 -12.41 -1.46 -12.46
N VAL A 125 -13.66 -1.09 -12.74
CA VAL A 125 -14.46 -0.20 -11.89
C VAL A 125 -14.66 -0.81 -10.50
N ALA A 126 -15.06 -2.08 -10.42
CA ALA A 126 -15.27 -2.78 -9.15
C ALA A 126 -13.99 -2.88 -8.31
N ASN A 127 -12.86 -3.21 -8.94
CA ASN A 127 -11.56 -3.28 -8.27
C ASN A 127 -11.11 -1.90 -7.78
N THR A 128 -11.32 -0.85 -8.59
CA THR A 128 -10.99 0.53 -8.21
C THR A 128 -11.84 0.98 -7.03
N GLN A 129 -13.13 0.62 -6.99
CA GLN A 129 -14.00 0.91 -5.84
C GLN A 129 -13.50 0.23 -4.56
N LYS A 130 -13.18 -1.08 -4.62
CA LYS A 130 -12.58 -1.81 -3.49
C LYS A 130 -11.29 -1.15 -3.00
N TYR A 131 -10.45 -0.71 -3.92
CA TYR A 131 -9.19 -0.06 -3.56
C TYR A 131 -9.42 1.32 -2.91
N MET A 132 -10.38 2.10 -3.38
CA MET A 132 -10.77 3.35 -2.71
C MET A 132 -11.29 3.11 -1.29
N ASP A 133 -12.08 2.06 -1.07
CA ASP A 133 -12.56 1.69 0.27
C ASP A 133 -11.41 1.27 1.19
N TYR A 134 -10.45 0.51 0.67
CA TYR A 134 -9.21 0.20 1.36
C TYR A 134 -8.41 1.46 1.74
N LEU A 135 -8.22 2.40 0.80
CA LEU A 135 -7.53 3.67 1.06
C LEU A 135 -8.25 4.52 2.13
N ARG A 136 -9.58 4.56 2.12
CA ARG A 136 -10.37 5.22 3.17
C ARG A 136 -10.08 4.59 4.53
N GLY A 137 -10.02 3.27 4.62
CA GLY A 137 -9.63 2.56 5.85
C GLY A 137 -8.23 2.92 6.34
N LEU A 138 -7.26 3.10 5.43
CA LEU A 138 -5.90 3.57 5.79
C LEU A 138 -5.91 5.00 6.32
N ILE A 139 -6.64 5.91 5.65
CA ILE A 139 -6.77 7.32 6.04
C ILE A 139 -7.35 7.42 7.46
N GLU A 140 -8.44 6.69 7.73
CA GLU A 140 -9.08 6.70 9.05
C GLU A 140 -8.18 6.11 10.14
N ARG A 141 -7.37 5.08 9.83
CA ARG A 141 -6.34 4.57 10.75
C ARG A 141 -5.33 5.66 11.13
N VAL A 142 -4.83 6.43 10.17
CA VAL A 142 -3.86 7.51 10.43
C VAL A 142 -4.49 8.65 11.22
N ARG A 143 -5.73 9.03 10.89
CA ARG A 143 -6.48 10.10 11.59
C ARG A 143 -6.79 9.72 13.04
N SER A 144 -7.20 8.47 13.27
CA SER A 144 -7.58 7.96 14.59
C SER A 144 -6.38 7.63 15.49
N ALA A 145 -5.18 7.55 14.93
CA ALA A 145 -3.99 7.17 15.68
C ALA A 145 -3.61 8.25 16.70
N LYS A 146 -3.82 7.99 17.98
CA LYS A 146 -3.27 8.85 19.04
C LYS A 146 -1.75 8.65 19.10
N ALA A 147 -1.00 9.75 19.17
CA ALA A 147 0.44 9.67 19.39
C ALA A 147 0.69 8.83 20.66
N PRO A 148 1.61 7.84 20.62
CA PRO A 148 1.91 7.07 21.81
C PRO A 148 2.37 8.04 22.90
N ALA A 149 1.70 8.00 24.06
CA ALA A 149 2.06 8.83 25.20
C ALA A 149 3.56 8.63 25.48
N ALA A 150 4.29 9.73 25.58
CA ALA A 150 5.70 9.72 25.93
C ALA A 150 5.85 9.02 27.30
N GLY A 151 6.27 7.75 27.30
CA GLY A 151 6.45 7.00 28.54
C GLY A 151 6.32 5.48 28.46
N LYS A 152 5.66 4.92 27.44
CA LYS A 152 5.62 3.45 27.28
C LYS A 152 6.59 2.98 26.22
N SER A 153 7.85 2.83 26.63
CA SER A 153 8.81 1.96 25.94
C SER A 153 8.15 0.61 25.68
N PRO A 154 8.35 0.00 24.49
CA PRO A 154 7.86 -1.35 24.26
C PRO A 154 8.48 -2.25 25.30
N ALA A 155 7.64 -2.97 26.05
CA ALA A 155 8.06 -3.91 27.06
C ALA A 155 9.09 -4.86 26.44
N LYS A 156 10.36 -4.67 26.82
CA LYS A 156 11.46 -5.57 26.52
C LYS A 156 10.99 -6.92 27.04
N LYS A 157 10.67 -7.88 26.15
CA LYS A 157 10.43 -9.27 26.54
C LYS A 157 11.60 -9.65 27.44
N ALA A 158 11.33 -9.78 28.73
CA ALA A 158 12.30 -10.19 29.72
C ALA A 158 12.67 -11.64 29.38
N GLY A 159 13.77 -11.80 28.64
CA GLY A 159 14.48 -13.07 28.56
C GLY A 159 14.82 -13.47 29.99
N LYS A 160 14.08 -14.46 30.50
CA LYS A 160 14.22 -15.08 31.80
C LYS A 160 15.68 -15.54 31.95
N LYS A 161 16.51 -14.75 32.65
CA LYS A 161 17.83 -15.20 33.11
C LYS A 161 17.61 -16.32 34.11
N THR A 162 17.73 -17.56 33.65
CA THR A 162 17.94 -18.71 34.52
C THR A 162 19.26 -18.51 35.26
N ALA A 163 19.17 -18.37 36.58
CA ALA A 163 20.31 -18.33 37.47
C ALA A 163 21.05 -19.68 37.41
N ALA A 164 22.26 -19.68 36.86
CA ALA A 164 23.19 -20.78 37.07
C ALA A 164 23.86 -20.61 38.44
N LYS A 165 23.68 -21.60 39.32
CA LYS A 165 24.27 -21.68 40.66
C LYS A 165 25.80 -21.49 40.62
N PRO A 166 26.42 -20.89 41.65
CA PRO A 166 27.87 -20.82 41.76
C PRO A 166 28.46 -22.19 42.08
N ALA A 167 29.41 -22.65 41.26
CA ALA A 167 30.17 -23.86 41.53
C ALA A 167 31.10 -23.63 42.74
N LYS A 168 30.86 -24.41 43.81
CA LYS A 168 31.71 -24.46 45.01
C LYS A 168 33.11 -24.94 44.63
N LYS A 169 34.12 -24.14 44.99
CA LYS A 169 35.52 -24.57 45.16
C LYS A 169 35.57 -25.86 46.00
N LYS A 170 36.19 -26.92 45.49
CA LYS A 170 36.75 -28.00 46.31
C LYS A 170 38.27 -27.92 46.27
N VAL A 171 38.82 -27.78 47.46
CA VAL A 171 40.24 -27.77 47.80
C VAL A 171 40.85 -29.16 47.58
N ALA A 172 42.11 -29.18 47.14
CA ALA A 172 42.93 -30.36 46.90
C ALA A 172 43.11 -31.29 48.12
N PRO A 173 43.54 -32.54 47.91
CA PRO A 173 44.34 -33.25 48.89
C PRO A 173 45.79 -33.41 48.42
N LYS A 174 46.72 -33.02 49.31
CA LYS A 174 48.14 -33.41 49.32
C LYS A 174 48.31 -34.89 49.65
N LYS A 175 49.52 -35.37 49.31
CA LYS A 175 50.32 -36.51 49.84
C LYS A 175 50.42 -37.68 48.83
N LYS A 176 51.59 -38.29 48.64
CA LYS A 176 52.79 -38.35 49.48
C LYS A 176 54.02 -38.51 48.59
#